data_AF-A0A6F9A9L5-F1
#
_entry.id   AF-A0A6F9A9L5-F1
#
_cell.length_a   1.000
_cell.length_b   1.000
_cell.length_c   1.000
_cell.angle_alpha   90.00
_cell.angle_beta   90.00
_cell.angle_gamma   90.00
#
_symmetry.space_group_name_H-M   'P 1'
#
loop_
_entity.id
_entity.type
_entity.pdbx_description
1 polymer ?
#
loop_
_entity_poly.entity_id
_entity_poly.type
_entity_poly.pdbx_seq_one_letter_code
_entity_poly.pdbx_strand_id
1 'polypeptide(L)'
;SPGSHSETNKRIRLVLYIGRSAIEMTGAAVSVCLLYTLSVCSACYISNCPIGGKRSIMDAPQRKCMTCGPGDQGRCFGPSICCGEGLGCWMGSPETARCMEENYLPTPCQAGGRPCGSDTGRCAAPGVCCDSEGCSVDQSCLAEEEGNNQISQSEGNDSGDVILRLLHLAGHTPPHRVHQ
;
A
#
# COMPACT_ATOMS: atom_id res chain seq x y z
N SER A 1 -2.67 -13.53 19.80
CA SER A 1 -3.65 -14.54 19.34
C SER A 1 -3.07 -15.95 19.34
N PRO A 2 -3.41 -16.81 20.32
CA PRO A 2 -3.07 -18.25 20.27
C PRO A 2 -4.29 -19.18 20.33
N GLY A 3 -5.52 -18.68 20.16
CA GLY A 3 -6.75 -19.45 20.40
C GLY A 3 -7.24 -20.35 19.25
N SER A 4 -6.77 -20.16 18.02
CA SER A 4 -7.39 -20.80 16.83
C SER A 4 -6.82 -22.19 16.50
N HIS A 5 -5.58 -22.49 16.87
CA HIS A 5 -4.94 -23.79 16.59
C HIS A 5 -5.43 -24.93 17.51
N SER A 6 -5.91 -24.60 18.70
CA SER A 6 -6.40 -25.56 19.71
C SER A 6 -7.76 -26.16 19.35
N GLU A 7 -8.65 -25.35 18.77
CA GLU A 7 -10.02 -25.77 18.46
C GLU A 7 -10.07 -26.70 17.24
N THR A 8 -9.19 -26.48 16.26
CA THR A 8 -9.08 -27.31 15.06
C THR A 8 -8.62 -28.74 15.38
N ASN A 9 -7.66 -28.89 16.30
CA ASN A 9 -7.20 -30.21 16.76
C ASN A 9 -8.27 -30.99 17.54
N LYS A 10 -9.10 -30.30 18.33
CA LYS A 10 -10.25 -30.92 19.02
C LYS A 10 -11.31 -31.43 18.04
N ARG A 11 -11.59 -30.67 16.97
CA ARG A 11 -12.55 -31.06 15.93
C ARG A 11 -12.06 -32.26 15.11
N ILE A 12 -10.77 -32.32 14.77
CA ILE A 12 -10.16 -33.47 14.08
C ILE A 12 -10.23 -34.73 14.96
N ARG A 13 -9.95 -34.62 16.27
CA ARG A 13 -10.10 -35.74 17.20
C ARG A 13 -11.54 -36.23 17.34
N LEU A 14 -12.52 -35.33 17.32
CA LEU A 14 -13.93 -35.68 17.37
C LEU A 14 -14.37 -36.43 16.10
N VAL A 15 -13.92 -36.00 14.92
CA VAL A 15 -14.19 -36.70 13.64
C VAL A 15 -13.57 -38.10 13.62
N LEU A 16 -12.34 -38.26 14.10
CA LEU A 16 -11.68 -39.57 14.22
C LEU A 16 -12.35 -40.48 15.26
N TYR A 17 -12.89 -39.91 16.35
CA TYR A 17 -13.63 -40.66 17.36
C TYR A 17 -14.97 -41.16 16.83
N ILE A 18 -15.70 -40.32 16.09
CA ILE A 18 -16.97 -40.69 15.43
C ILE A 18 -16.73 -41.74 14.33
N GLY A 19 -15.64 -41.63 13.57
CA GLY A 19 -15.26 -42.63 12.55
C GLY A 19 -14.93 -44.02 13.11
N ARG A 20 -14.52 -44.12 14.39
CA ARG A 20 -14.27 -45.40 15.08
C ARG A 20 -15.52 -46.06 15.64
N SER A 21 -16.60 -45.30 15.86
CA SER A 21 -17.89 -45.82 16.37
C SER A 21 -18.85 -46.28 15.26
N ALA A 22 -18.55 -46.01 13.99
CA ALA A 22 -19.40 -46.35 12.85
C ALA A 22 -19.37 -47.83 12.41
N ILE A 23 -18.64 -48.70 13.12
CA ILE A 23 -18.52 -50.13 12.78
C ILE A 23 -19.77 -50.93 13.16
N GLU A 24 -20.66 -50.40 14.02
CA GLU A 24 -21.92 -51.06 14.40
C GLU A 24 -23.12 -50.10 14.42
N MET A 25 -23.47 -49.47 13.30
CA MET A 25 -24.62 -48.56 13.26
C MET A 25 -25.57 -48.86 12.09
N THR A 26 -26.84 -49.10 12.44
CA THR A 26 -27.96 -49.34 11.53
C THR A 26 -28.19 -48.16 10.57
N GLY A 27 -28.77 -48.43 9.39
CA GLY A 27 -28.85 -47.48 8.27
C GLY A 27 -29.48 -46.11 8.58
N ALA A 28 -30.35 -46.02 9.60
CA ALA A 28 -30.91 -44.75 10.06
C ALA A 28 -29.84 -43.81 10.65
N ALA A 29 -28.88 -44.36 11.39
CA ALA A 29 -27.84 -43.57 12.03
C ALA A 29 -26.76 -43.12 11.03
N VAL A 30 -26.52 -43.90 9.97
CA VAL A 30 -25.70 -43.49 8.82
C VAL A 30 -26.33 -42.29 8.10
N SER A 31 -27.66 -42.30 7.91
CA SER A 31 -28.38 -41.18 7.30
C SER A 31 -28.27 -39.89 8.13
N VAL A 32 -28.44 -39.99 9.46
CA VAL A 32 -28.30 -38.83 10.36
C VAL A 32 -26.87 -38.28 10.36
N CYS A 33 -25.85 -39.15 10.33
CA CYS A 33 -24.46 -38.72 10.22
C CYS A 33 -24.17 -37.99 8.89
N LEU A 34 -24.68 -38.49 7.76
CA LEU A 34 -24.51 -37.86 6.45
C LEU A 34 -25.21 -36.49 6.36
N LEU A 35 -26.42 -36.36 6.92
CA LEU A 35 -27.13 -35.08 6.96
C LEU A 35 -26.41 -34.07 7.85
N TYR A 36 -25.83 -34.51 8.98
CA TYR A 36 -25.04 -33.66 9.85
C TYR A 36 -23.73 -33.21 9.19
N THR A 37 -23.00 -34.11 8.51
CA THR A 37 -21.79 -33.71 7.77
C THR A 37 -22.11 -32.75 6.63
N LEU A 38 -23.17 -32.97 5.86
CA LEU A 38 -23.62 -32.04 4.82
C LEU A 38 -23.99 -30.67 5.40
N SER A 39 -24.67 -30.62 6.55
CA SER A 39 -25.00 -29.39 7.25
C SER A 39 -23.74 -28.64 7.71
N VAL A 40 -22.78 -29.31 8.34
CA VAL A 40 -21.52 -28.69 8.79
C VAL A 40 -20.66 -28.28 7.58
N CYS A 41 -20.65 -29.06 6.50
CA CYS A 41 -19.97 -28.71 5.25
C CYS A 41 -20.59 -27.48 4.56
N SER A 42 -21.91 -27.28 4.64
CA SER A 42 -22.56 -26.07 4.11
C SER A 42 -22.22 -24.81 4.93
N ALA A 43 -22.03 -24.95 6.25
CA ALA A 43 -21.51 -23.87 7.09
C ALA A 43 -20.02 -23.57 6.83
N CYS A 44 -19.28 -24.54 6.31
CA CYS A 44 -17.90 -24.38 5.80
C CYS A 44 -17.85 -23.98 4.32
N TYR A 45 -18.98 -23.94 3.60
CA TYR A 45 -19.09 -23.44 2.22
C TYR A 45 -19.24 -21.90 2.27
N ILE A 46 -18.16 -21.26 2.73
CA ILE A 46 -17.76 -19.87 2.48
C ILE A 46 -18.93 -18.90 2.24
N SER A 47 -19.55 -18.45 3.33
CA SER A 47 -20.39 -17.22 3.33
C SER A 47 -19.59 -15.97 3.73
N ASN A 48 -18.27 -16.08 3.83
CA ASN A 48 -17.35 -14.96 4.02
C ASN A 48 -16.20 -15.10 3.02
N CYS A 49 -16.54 -15.05 1.73
CA CYS A 49 -15.53 -14.79 0.73
C CYS A 49 -15.18 -13.30 0.88
N PRO A 50 -13.94 -12.91 1.23
CA PRO A 50 -13.56 -11.51 1.11
C PRO A 50 -13.84 -11.07 -0.33
N ILE A 51 -14.34 -9.84 -0.49
CA ILE A 51 -14.52 -9.22 -1.81
C ILE A 51 -13.18 -9.32 -2.55
N GLY A 52 -13.09 -10.24 -3.53
CA GLY A 52 -11.81 -10.56 -4.16
C GLY A 52 -11.70 -12.01 -4.65
N GLY A 53 -12.55 -12.40 -5.60
CA GLY A 53 -12.36 -13.64 -6.36
C GLY A 53 -11.03 -13.61 -7.13
N LYS A 54 -10.33 -14.75 -7.18
CA LYS A 54 -8.91 -14.93 -7.60
C LYS A 54 -8.47 -14.41 -8.99
N ARG A 55 -9.31 -13.77 -9.83
CA ARG A 55 -8.96 -13.50 -11.25
C ARG A 55 -9.53 -12.23 -11.91
N SER A 56 -9.82 -11.13 -11.20
CA SER A 56 -10.41 -9.96 -11.90
C SER A 56 -9.95 -8.56 -11.48
N ILE A 57 -8.81 -8.40 -10.81
CA ILE A 57 -8.38 -7.05 -10.37
C ILE A 57 -6.98 -6.65 -10.85
N MET A 58 -6.49 -7.24 -11.94
CA MET A 58 -5.14 -6.89 -12.42
C MET A 58 -5.07 -5.60 -13.26
N ASP A 59 -6.17 -4.90 -13.55
CA ASP A 59 -6.10 -3.70 -14.41
C ASP A 59 -7.15 -2.61 -14.09
N ALA A 60 -7.61 -2.54 -12.84
CA ALA A 60 -8.34 -1.33 -12.40
C ALA A 60 -7.31 -0.26 -12.03
N PRO A 61 -7.47 1.00 -12.47
CA PRO A 61 -6.61 2.10 -12.02
C PRO A 61 -6.55 2.12 -10.50
N GLN A 62 -5.39 1.83 -9.93
CA GLN A 62 -5.23 1.78 -8.48
C GLN A 62 -5.40 3.20 -7.93
N ARG A 63 -6.35 3.37 -7.00
CA ARG A 63 -6.56 4.66 -6.35
C ARG A 63 -5.30 5.07 -5.60
N LYS A 64 -5.06 6.37 -5.45
CA LYS A 64 -4.01 6.85 -4.53
C LYS A 64 -4.45 6.58 -3.10
N CYS A 65 -3.51 6.13 -2.27
CA CYS A 65 -3.78 5.94 -0.85
C CYS A 65 -4.15 7.27 -0.16
N MET A 66 -4.86 7.17 0.97
CA MET A 66 -5.36 8.32 1.74
C MET A 66 -4.23 9.31 2.11
N THR A 67 -4.61 10.57 2.30
CA THR A 67 -3.73 11.55 2.91
C THR A 67 -3.61 11.31 4.42
N CYS A 68 -2.45 11.70 4.97
CA CYS A 68 -2.12 11.57 6.39
C CYS A 68 -1.17 12.69 6.81
N GLY A 69 -0.88 12.77 8.12
CA GLY A 69 0.02 13.78 8.66
C GLY A 69 -0.61 15.18 8.78
N PRO A 70 0.15 16.14 9.34
CA PRO A 70 -0.31 17.51 9.56
C PRO A 70 -0.66 18.18 8.22
N GLY A 71 -1.88 18.74 8.14
CA GLY A 71 -2.35 19.45 6.95
C GLY A 71 -2.53 18.57 5.71
N ASP A 72 -2.71 17.24 5.87
CA ASP A 72 -2.91 16.29 4.76
C ASP A 72 -1.74 16.28 3.74
N GLN A 73 -0.54 16.67 4.19
CA GLN A 73 0.64 16.80 3.33
C GLN A 73 1.34 15.46 3.04
N GLY A 74 1.01 14.40 3.78
CA GLY A 74 1.54 13.05 3.57
C GLY A 74 0.55 12.12 2.91
N ARG A 75 1.02 10.92 2.54
CA ARG A 75 0.21 9.78 2.12
C ARG A 75 0.63 8.50 2.83
N CYS A 76 -0.31 7.58 2.93
CA CYS A 76 -0.09 6.28 3.54
C CYS A 76 0.71 5.36 2.61
N PHE A 77 1.80 4.79 3.14
CA PHE A 77 2.61 3.75 2.48
C PHE A 77 2.38 2.37 3.11
N GLY A 78 1.84 2.34 4.33
CA GLY A 78 1.45 1.15 5.07
C GLY A 78 0.53 1.52 6.24
N PRO A 79 0.01 0.54 7.00
CA PRO A 79 -0.97 0.78 8.06
C PRO A 79 -0.44 1.68 9.19
N SER A 80 0.87 1.70 9.40
CA SER A 80 1.55 2.52 10.40
C SER A 80 2.63 3.42 9.78
N ILE A 81 2.52 3.77 8.49
CA ILE A 81 3.55 4.51 7.76
C ILE A 81 2.91 5.66 6.97
N CYS A 82 3.30 6.89 7.30
CA CYS A 82 2.87 8.11 6.61
C CYS A 82 4.08 8.90 6.13
N CYS A 83 4.14 9.23 4.84
CA CYS A 83 5.27 9.97 4.27
C CYS A 83 4.84 11.10 3.34
N GLY A 84 5.66 12.15 3.24
CA GLY A 84 5.50 13.23 2.28
C GLY A 84 6.82 13.99 2.05
N GLU A 85 6.96 14.62 0.88
CA GLU A 85 8.23 15.23 0.44
C GLU A 85 8.77 16.29 1.41
N GLY A 86 7.91 17.11 2.00
CA GLY A 86 8.27 18.11 3.02
C GLY A 86 8.08 17.66 4.47
N LEU A 87 7.43 16.50 4.68
CA LEU A 87 7.09 15.96 6.00
C LEU A 87 8.14 14.95 6.50
N GLY A 88 8.87 14.32 5.58
CA GLY A 88 9.63 13.10 5.85
C GLY A 88 8.70 11.91 6.01
N CYS A 89 9.11 10.92 6.82
CA CYS A 89 8.33 9.72 7.10
C CYS A 89 8.11 9.53 8.60
N TRP A 90 6.87 9.21 8.96
CA TRP A 90 6.41 8.95 10.31
C TRP A 90 5.98 7.50 10.39
N MET A 91 6.47 6.78 11.40
CA MET A 91 6.21 5.36 11.59
C MET A 91 5.73 5.10 13.01
N GLY A 92 4.58 4.42 13.15
CA GLY A 92 4.02 4.06 14.46
C GLY A 92 3.64 5.26 15.34
N SER A 93 3.40 6.41 14.73
CA SER A 93 3.04 7.66 15.41
C SER A 93 1.54 7.94 15.31
N PRO A 94 0.94 8.81 16.13
CA PRO A 94 -0.49 9.13 16.03
C PRO A 94 -0.88 9.72 14.67
N GLU A 95 0.04 10.39 13.98
CA GLU A 95 -0.13 10.91 12.61
C GLU A 95 -0.36 9.80 11.57
N THR A 96 0.04 8.57 11.89
CA THR A 96 -0.17 7.38 11.05
C THR A 96 -1.49 6.66 11.33
N ALA A 97 -2.23 7.04 12.38
CA ALA A 97 -3.46 6.34 12.78
C ALA A 97 -4.52 6.28 11.66
N ARG A 98 -4.57 7.33 10.83
CA ARG A 98 -5.48 7.39 9.68
C ARG A 98 -5.15 6.36 8.59
N CYS A 99 -3.90 5.90 8.52
CA CYS A 99 -3.49 4.87 7.57
C CYS A 99 -4.01 3.47 7.91
N MET A 100 -4.41 3.23 9.16
CA MET A 100 -5.11 1.98 9.52
C MET A 100 -6.47 1.85 8.84
N GLU A 101 -7.10 2.98 8.49
CA GLU A 101 -8.39 2.99 7.79
C GLU A 101 -8.29 2.34 6.39
N GLU A 102 -7.11 2.38 5.76
CA GLU A 102 -6.89 1.72 4.47
C GLU A 102 -7.12 0.20 4.53
N ASN A 103 -6.90 -0.44 5.67
CA ASN A 103 -7.10 -1.88 5.84
C ASN A 103 -8.57 -2.30 5.75
N TYR A 104 -9.50 -1.36 5.96
CA TYR A 104 -10.93 -1.62 5.91
C TYR A 104 -11.53 -1.32 4.53
N LEU A 105 -10.77 -0.69 3.63
CA LEU A 105 -11.23 -0.36 2.29
C LEU A 105 -11.04 -1.56 1.34
N PRO A 106 -12.12 -2.03 0.67
CA PRO A 106 -12.06 -3.22 -0.19
C PRO A 106 -11.31 -2.97 -1.52
N THR A 107 -11.16 -1.71 -1.92
CA THR A 107 -10.44 -1.31 -3.14
C THR A 107 -8.96 -1.15 -2.86
N PRO A 108 -8.04 -1.78 -3.60
CA PRO A 108 -6.60 -1.59 -3.39
C PRO A 108 -6.18 -0.16 -3.74
N CYS A 109 -5.23 0.39 -2.98
CA CYS A 109 -4.58 1.66 -3.28
C CYS A 109 -3.10 1.48 -3.58
N GLN A 110 -2.52 2.46 -4.25
CA GLN A 110 -1.08 2.55 -4.45
C GLN A 110 -0.55 3.83 -3.82
N ALA A 111 0.53 3.68 -3.05
CA ALA A 111 1.32 4.81 -2.60
C ALA A 111 1.96 5.52 -3.80
N GLY A 112 2.11 6.84 -3.71
CA GLY A 112 2.74 7.62 -4.77
C GLY A 112 4.24 7.36 -4.89
N GLY A 113 4.89 8.04 -5.83
CA GLY A 113 6.34 8.00 -5.97
C GLY A 113 6.86 6.96 -6.97
N ARG A 114 8.12 7.12 -7.34
CA ARG A 114 8.86 6.24 -8.26
C ARG A 114 9.16 4.90 -7.57
N PRO A 115 9.19 3.77 -8.28
CA PRO A 115 9.66 2.52 -7.69
C PRO A 115 11.13 2.64 -7.23
N CYS A 116 11.46 1.97 -6.12
CA CYS A 116 12.81 1.91 -5.54
C CYS A 116 12.98 0.61 -4.75
N GLY A 117 14.22 0.23 -4.44
CA GLY A 117 14.50 -0.98 -3.66
C GLY A 117 13.98 -2.27 -4.31
N SER A 118 13.28 -3.10 -3.54
CA SER A 118 12.59 -4.30 -4.03
C SER A 118 11.35 -3.92 -4.86
N ASP A 119 10.80 -4.87 -5.63
CA ASP A 119 9.71 -4.61 -6.60
C ASP A 119 8.45 -3.91 -6.02
N THR A 120 8.29 -3.89 -4.70
CA THR A 120 7.17 -3.27 -3.99
C THR A 120 7.47 -1.89 -3.39
N GLY A 121 8.73 -1.48 -3.32
CA GLY A 121 9.15 -0.23 -2.70
C GLY A 121 8.87 1.00 -3.58
N ARG A 122 8.54 2.13 -2.94
CA ARG A 122 8.35 3.43 -3.61
C ARG A 122 8.97 4.58 -2.83
N CYS A 123 9.49 5.55 -3.58
CA CYS A 123 10.10 6.75 -3.00
C CYS A 123 9.04 7.59 -2.31
N ALA A 124 9.19 7.72 -0.99
CA ALA A 124 8.18 8.31 -0.13
C ALA A 124 8.54 9.73 0.32
N ALA A 125 9.84 10.00 0.40
CA ALA A 125 10.44 11.31 0.67
C ALA A 125 11.86 11.35 0.05
N PRO A 126 12.51 12.52 -0.04
CA PRO A 126 13.86 12.63 -0.58
C PRO A 126 14.85 11.68 0.13
N GLY A 127 15.41 10.75 -0.64
CA GLY A 127 16.36 9.75 -0.14
C GLY A 127 15.75 8.62 0.69
N VAL A 128 14.42 8.46 0.71
CA VAL A 128 13.73 7.43 1.50
C VAL A 128 12.83 6.57 0.62
N CYS A 129 13.10 5.27 0.62
CA CYS A 129 12.29 4.24 -0.04
C CYS A 129 11.42 3.54 1.01
N CYS A 130 10.12 3.38 0.75
CA CYS A 130 9.21 2.69 1.66
C CYS A 130 8.38 1.61 0.94
N ASP A 131 8.13 0.53 1.66
CA ASP A 131 7.11 -0.48 1.34
C ASP A 131 6.03 -0.50 2.44
N SER A 132 5.16 -1.52 2.44
CA SER A 132 4.08 -1.65 3.42
C SER A 132 4.57 -1.97 4.84
N GLU A 133 5.78 -2.51 4.97
CA GLU A 133 6.35 -3.00 6.22
C GLU A 133 7.30 -1.98 6.86
N GLY A 134 8.03 -1.21 6.04
CA GLY A 134 8.96 -0.21 6.54
C GLY A 134 9.59 0.68 5.49
N CYS A 135 10.52 1.52 5.97
CA CYS A 135 11.27 2.45 5.14
C CYS A 135 12.77 2.26 5.34
N SER A 136 13.53 2.48 4.27
CA SER A 136 14.99 2.48 4.26
C SER A 136 15.51 3.70 3.50
N VAL A 137 16.76 4.07 3.76
CA VAL A 137 17.43 5.13 3.02
C VAL A 137 17.86 4.57 1.67
N ASP A 138 17.48 5.26 0.60
CA ASP A 138 17.80 4.88 -0.78
C ASP A 138 18.17 6.11 -1.59
N GLN A 139 19.39 6.14 -2.14
CA GLN A 139 19.89 7.25 -2.94
C GLN A 139 19.12 7.40 -4.26
N SER A 140 18.52 6.31 -4.76
CA SER A 140 17.61 6.39 -5.91
C SER A 140 16.33 7.17 -5.60
N CYS A 141 16.07 7.56 -4.36
CA CYS A 141 14.96 8.45 -4.01
C CYS A 141 15.38 9.90 -3.79
N LEU A 142 16.66 10.23 -3.95
CA LEU A 142 17.09 11.62 -4.04
C LEU A 142 16.62 12.18 -5.37
N ALA A 143 16.00 13.37 -5.33
CA ALA A 143 15.69 14.09 -6.55
C ALA A 143 17.01 14.49 -7.22
N GLU A 144 17.44 13.73 -8.21
CA GLU A 144 18.20 14.33 -9.30
C GLU A 144 17.21 15.24 -10.01
N GLU A 145 17.50 16.54 -10.11
CA GLU A 145 16.73 17.46 -10.94
C GLU A 145 16.87 17.05 -12.42
N GLU A 146 16.23 15.96 -12.82
CA GLU A 146 16.02 15.63 -14.21
C GLU A 146 14.83 16.43 -14.71
N GLY A 147 15.16 17.54 -15.40
CA GLY A 147 14.24 18.28 -16.22
C GLY A 147 13.51 17.35 -17.19
N ASN A 148 12.21 17.18 -16.98
CA ASN A 148 11.34 16.66 -18.03
C ASN A 148 10.75 17.83 -18.81
N ASN A 149 11.43 18.16 -19.91
CA ASN A 149 10.83 18.78 -21.08
C ASN A 149 9.66 17.90 -21.56
N GLN A 150 8.45 18.18 -21.09
CA GLN A 150 7.26 17.94 -21.91
C GLN A 150 6.92 19.23 -22.64
N ILE A 151 7.66 19.38 -23.74
CA ILE A 151 7.26 20.13 -24.92
C ILE A 151 5.89 19.59 -25.34
N SER A 152 4.83 20.30 -24.96
CA SER A 152 3.64 20.43 -25.78
C SER A 152 3.79 21.76 -26.50
N GLN A 153 4.11 21.69 -27.79
CA GLN A 153 4.20 22.84 -28.67
C GLN A 153 2.84 23.53 -28.81
N SER A 154 2.91 24.81 -29.21
CA SER A 154 1.86 25.66 -29.77
C SER A 154 1.09 26.48 -28.71
N GLU A 155 1.02 27.82 -28.73
CA GLU A 155 1.45 28.88 -29.65
C GLU A 155 1.60 30.18 -28.85
N GLY A 156 2.57 31.03 -29.16
CA GLY A 156 2.69 32.35 -28.52
C GLY A 156 4.03 33.00 -28.74
N ASN A 157 4.20 33.61 -29.90
CA ASN A 157 5.31 34.49 -30.24
C ASN A 157 5.36 35.68 -29.26
N ASP A 158 6.35 35.73 -28.35
CA ASP A 158 6.60 36.95 -27.56
C ASP A 158 8.11 37.15 -27.37
N SER A 159 8.68 38.08 -28.12
CA SER A 159 10.10 38.44 -28.10
C SER A 159 10.58 39.05 -26.77
N GLY A 160 9.76 39.07 -25.72
CA GLY A 160 10.09 39.56 -24.38
C GLY A 160 10.80 38.54 -23.48
N ASP A 161 10.76 37.24 -23.79
CA ASP A 161 11.34 36.19 -22.93
C ASP A 161 12.88 36.17 -22.98
N VAL A 162 13.45 36.41 -24.16
CA VAL A 162 14.89 36.45 -24.38
C VAL A 162 15.50 37.67 -23.68
N ILE A 163 14.83 38.82 -23.74
CA ILE A 163 15.30 40.06 -23.10
C ILE A 163 15.33 39.91 -21.57
N LEU A 164 14.33 39.23 -20.99
CA LEU A 164 14.26 39.00 -19.55
C LEU A 164 15.32 37.99 -19.06
N ARG A 165 15.66 36.99 -19.89
CA ARG A 165 16.77 36.07 -19.60
C ARG A 165 18.13 36.75 -19.69
N LEU A 166 18.34 37.66 -20.66
CA LEU A 166 19.58 38.45 -20.74
C LEU A 166 19.74 39.45 -19.59
N LEU A 167 18.65 40.06 -19.13
CA LEU A 167 18.68 40.95 -17.95
C LEU A 167 19.04 40.21 -16.66
N HIS A 168 18.57 38.98 -16.48
CA HIS A 168 18.96 38.14 -15.34
C HIS A 168 20.42 37.68 -15.38
N LEU A 169 21.01 37.52 -16.57
CA LEU A 169 22.43 37.21 -16.75
C LEU A 169 23.32 38.44 -16.49
N ALA A 170 22.87 39.63 -16.85
CA ALA A 170 23.61 40.87 -16.58
C ALA A 170 23.57 41.31 -15.10
N GLY A 171 22.58 40.84 -14.32
CA GLY A 171 22.43 41.17 -12.89
C GLY A 171 23.39 40.45 -11.93
N HIS A 172 24.21 39.51 -12.40
CA HIS A 172 25.11 38.70 -11.57
C HIS A 172 26.59 39.11 -11.69
N THR A 173 26.90 40.39 -11.87
CA THR A 173 28.27 40.88 -11.66
C THR A 173 28.56 41.01 -10.15
N PRO A 174 29.44 40.20 -9.55
CA PRO A 174 29.86 40.41 -8.17
C PRO A 174 30.67 41.72 -8.06
N PRO A 175 30.55 42.48 -6.96
CA PRO A 175 31.36 43.68 -6.77
C PRO A 175 32.84 43.27 -6.64
N HIS A 176 33.62 43.65 -7.66
CA HIS A 176 35.07 43.58 -7.65
C HIS A 176 35.61 44.53 -6.56
N ARG A 177 35.97 43.99 -5.40
CA ARG A 177 36.59 44.76 -4.32
C ARG A 177 38.09 44.89 -4.61
N VAL A 178 38.48 46.03 -5.17
CA VAL A 178 39.87 46.53 -5.20
C VAL A 178 40.19 47.16 -3.84
N HIS A 179 41.34 46.80 -3.26
CA HIS A 179 42.24 47.58 -2.37
C HIS A 179 43.26 46.58 -1.80
N GLN A 180 44.52 46.58 -2.23
CA GLN A 180 45.63 47.49 -1.84
C GLN A 180 45.95 47.40 -0.35
#